data_AF-A0A2M8KC58-F1
#
_entry.id   AF-A0A2M8KC58-F1
#
_cell.length_a   1.000
_cell.length_b   1.000
_cell.length_c   1.000
_cell.angle_alpha   90.00
_cell.angle_beta   90.00
_cell.angle_gamma   90.00
#
_symmetry.space_group_name_H-M   'P 1'
#
loop_
_entity.id
_entity.type
_entity.pdbx_description
1 polymer ?
#
loop_
_entity_poly.entity_id
_entity_poly.type
_entity_poly.pdbx_seq_one_letter_code
_entity_poly.pdbx_strand_id
1 'polypeptide(L)'
;LGYTNAFNSKYKRSGHLFQGTFKDVHLKNDRQFAHLICYTHANPLDLWKKNWKEKQLTKLEINEALKFLEKYRWSSHLDYLGIKNFPSLITKKFLLEFFNGTEGYKKFFIDWLQQYGKNIDSIQDLVIGG
;
A
#
# COMPACT_ATOMS: atom_id res chain seq x y z
N LEU A 1 -18.82 11.55 -17.79
CA LEU A 1 -17.68 11.08 -18.61
C LEU A 1 -16.74 10.27 -17.71
N GLY A 2 -16.45 9.01 -18.04
CA GLY A 2 -15.52 8.18 -17.26
C GLY A 2 -14.05 8.60 -17.44
N TYR A 3 -13.19 8.23 -16.48
CA TYR A 3 -11.76 8.59 -16.48
C TYR A 3 -11.05 8.19 -17.78
N THR A 4 -11.36 7.01 -18.34
CA THR A 4 -10.84 6.54 -19.63
C THR A 4 -11.12 7.51 -20.77
N ASN A 5 -12.35 8.01 -20.90
CA ASN A 5 -12.71 8.94 -21.96
C ASN A 5 -11.98 10.27 -21.78
N ALA A 6 -11.95 10.80 -20.55
CA ALA A 6 -11.23 12.04 -20.26
C ALA A 6 -9.72 11.92 -20.56
N PHE A 7 -9.10 10.81 -20.17
CA PHE A 7 -7.69 10.53 -20.46
C PHE A 7 -7.43 10.40 -21.96
N ASN A 8 -8.22 9.59 -22.66
CA ASN A 8 -8.09 9.38 -24.10
C ASN A 8 -8.25 10.68 -24.90
N SER A 9 -9.26 11.50 -24.58
CA SER A 9 -9.44 12.81 -25.19
C SER A 9 -8.26 13.75 -24.90
N LYS A 10 -7.76 13.79 -23.65
CA LYS A 10 -6.63 14.65 -23.26
C LYS A 10 -5.33 14.31 -24.01
N TYR A 11 -5.04 13.01 -24.16
CA TYR A 11 -3.79 12.54 -24.74
C TYR A 11 -3.91 12.08 -26.21
N LYS A 12 -5.05 12.36 -26.87
CA LYS A 12 -5.35 11.95 -28.26
C LYS A 12 -5.11 10.46 -28.49
N ARG A 13 -5.49 9.62 -27.51
CA ARG A 13 -5.43 8.16 -27.60
C ARG A 13 -6.81 7.57 -27.89
N SER A 14 -6.83 6.34 -28.41
CA SER A 14 -8.03 5.52 -28.56
C SER A 14 -7.82 4.15 -27.91
N GLY A 15 -8.91 3.45 -27.59
CA GLY A 15 -8.87 2.12 -26.99
C GLY A 15 -8.96 2.09 -25.46
N HIS A 16 -8.76 0.90 -24.89
CA HIS A 16 -8.90 0.65 -23.46
C HIS A 16 -7.71 1.20 -22.66
N LEU A 17 -8.00 1.86 -21.54
CA LEU A 17 -6.98 2.33 -20.58
C LEU A 17 -6.67 1.28 -19.49
N PHE A 18 -7.67 0.50 -19.10
CA PHE A 18 -7.56 -0.50 -18.03
C PHE A 18 -7.33 -1.90 -18.62
N GLN A 19 -6.54 -2.73 -17.94
CA GLN A 19 -6.12 -4.06 -18.40
C GLN A 19 -7.13 -5.16 -18.05
N GLY A 20 -8.44 -4.90 -18.17
CA GLY A 20 -9.52 -5.83 -17.85
C GLY A 20 -10.24 -5.54 -16.52
N THR A 21 -10.99 -6.52 -16.02
CA THR A 21 -11.76 -6.42 -14.78
C THR A 21 -10.85 -6.41 -13.56
N PHE A 22 -11.23 -5.66 -12.52
CA PHE A 22 -10.53 -5.72 -11.23
C PHE A 22 -10.87 -7.03 -10.51
N LYS A 23 -9.97 -7.48 -9.63
CA LYS A 23 -10.24 -8.58 -8.68
C LYS A 23 -10.78 -7.99 -7.38
N ASP A 24 -11.78 -8.64 -6.81
CA ASP A 24 -12.27 -8.37 -5.47
C ASP A 24 -11.95 -9.54 -4.52
N VAL A 25 -11.56 -9.21 -3.30
CA VAL A 25 -11.30 -10.19 -2.24
C VAL A 25 -12.09 -9.76 -1.02
N HIS A 26 -12.98 -10.63 -0.54
CA HIS A 26 -13.73 -10.37 0.68
C HIS A 26 -12.81 -10.47 1.90
N LEU A 27 -12.77 -9.40 2.70
CA LEU A 27 -12.00 -9.37 3.94
C LEU A 27 -12.75 -10.14 5.03
N LYS A 28 -12.16 -11.24 5.48
CA LYS A 28 -12.78 -12.15 6.47
C LYS A 28 -12.47 -11.78 7.92
N ASN A 29 -11.39 -11.05 8.17
CA ASN A 29 -10.94 -10.69 9.51
C ASN A 29 -10.01 -9.47 9.53
N ASP A 30 -9.82 -8.92 10.72
CA ASP A 30 -8.98 -7.74 11.00
C ASP A 30 -7.51 -7.95 10.63
N ARG A 31 -7.00 -9.18 10.75
CA ARG A 31 -5.62 -9.51 10.37
C ARG A 31 -5.42 -9.32 8.86
N GLN A 32 -6.34 -9.84 8.06
CA GLN A 32 -6.33 -9.66 6.61
C GLN A 32 -6.43 -8.17 6.24
N PHE A 33 -7.31 -7.42 6.92
CA PHE A 33 -7.43 -5.98 6.71
C PHE A 33 -6.10 -5.26 7.01
N ALA A 34 -5.50 -5.50 8.17
CA ALA A 34 -4.24 -4.87 8.56
C ALA A 34 -3.11 -5.17 7.55
N HIS A 35 -3.01 -6.42 7.10
CA HIS A 35 -2.06 -6.82 6.07
C HIS A 35 -2.28 -6.12 4.74
N LEU A 36 -3.53 -6.01 4.28
CA LEU A 36 -3.86 -5.33 3.02
C LEU A 36 -3.43 -3.86 3.04
N ILE A 37 -3.65 -3.18 4.17
CA ILE A 37 -3.22 -1.79 4.35
C ILE A 37 -1.69 -1.68 4.24
N CYS A 38 -0.95 -2.48 5.02
CA CYS A 38 0.51 -2.45 4.98
C CYS A 38 1.06 -2.84 3.60
N TYR A 39 0.51 -3.86 2.96
CA TYR A 39 0.90 -4.28 1.62
C TYR A 39 0.71 -3.15 0.60
N THR A 40 -0.45 -2.48 0.64
CA THR A 40 -0.75 -1.35 -0.25
C THR A 40 0.23 -0.20 -0.02
N HIS A 41 0.54 0.13 1.22
CA HIS A 41 1.48 1.20 1.57
C HIS A 41 2.95 0.84 1.29
N ALA A 42 3.29 -0.45 1.25
CA ALA A 42 4.62 -0.93 0.91
C ALA A 42 4.83 -1.16 -0.60
N ASN A 43 3.77 -1.26 -1.42
CA ASN A 43 3.88 -1.44 -2.87
C ASN A 43 4.84 -0.46 -3.60
N PRO A 44 4.94 0.83 -3.23
CA PRO A 44 5.90 1.73 -3.85
C PRO A 44 7.36 1.28 -3.74
N LEU A 45 7.70 0.41 -2.77
CA LEU A 45 9.04 -0.16 -2.64
C LEU A 45 9.47 -0.97 -3.87
N ASP A 46 8.54 -1.42 -4.72
CA ASP A 46 8.85 -2.06 -6.00
C ASP A 46 9.65 -1.12 -6.94
N LEU A 47 9.52 0.21 -6.75
CA LEU A 47 10.29 1.23 -7.47
C LEU A 47 11.66 1.52 -6.81
N TRP A 48 11.80 1.24 -5.51
CA TRP A 48 13.04 1.45 -4.77
C TRP A 48 13.99 0.27 -4.96
N LYS A 49 13.49 -0.95 -4.71
CA LYS A 49 14.26 -2.18 -4.83
C LYS A 49 13.41 -3.25 -5.47
N LYS A 50 13.75 -3.59 -6.71
CA LYS A 50 13.12 -4.70 -7.43
C LYS A 50 13.23 -5.97 -6.58
N ASN A 51 12.14 -6.74 -6.53
CA ASN A 51 12.07 -8.02 -5.82
C ASN A 51 12.30 -7.94 -4.30
N TRP A 52 12.07 -6.77 -3.67
CA TRP A 52 12.15 -6.65 -2.20
C TRP A 52 11.21 -7.61 -1.46
N LYS A 53 10.14 -8.04 -2.14
CA LYS A 53 9.15 -9.01 -1.66
C LYS A 53 9.62 -10.46 -1.69
N GLU A 54 10.83 -10.78 -2.18
CA GLU A 54 11.28 -12.18 -2.29
C GLU A 54 12.06 -12.67 -1.06
N LYS A 55 12.61 -11.74 -0.26
CA LYS A 55 13.48 -12.06 0.88
C LYS A 55 13.25 -11.09 2.03
N GLN A 56 13.59 -11.54 3.24
CA GLN A 56 13.58 -10.67 4.40
C GLN A 56 14.56 -9.50 4.22
N LEU A 57 14.06 -8.28 4.43
CA LEU A 57 14.89 -7.08 4.45
C LEU A 57 15.77 -7.06 5.70
N THR A 58 17.03 -6.66 5.51
CA THR A 58 17.96 -6.36 6.61
C THR A 58 17.53 -5.10 7.35
N LYS A 59 18.07 -4.88 8.56
CA LYS A 59 17.79 -3.66 9.34
C LYS A 59 18.16 -2.37 8.59
N LEU A 60 19.25 -2.39 7.81
CA LEU A 60 19.67 -1.26 7.00
C LEU A 60 18.64 -0.96 5.90
N GLU A 61 18.25 -2.00 5.16
CA GLU A 61 17.28 -1.90 4.08
C GLU A 61 15.90 -1.45 4.56
N ILE A 62 15.48 -1.86 5.76
CA ILE A 62 14.24 -1.37 6.37
C ILE A 62 14.30 0.14 6.58
N ASN A 63 15.41 0.66 7.10
CA ASN A 63 15.57 2.10 7.29
C ASN A 63 15.57 2.87 5.96
N GLU A 64 16.18 2.30 4.91
CA GLU A 64 16.18 2.89 3.57
C GLU A 64 14.79 2.85 2.93
N ALA A 65 14.06 1.74 3.07
CA ALA A 65 12.69 1.57 2.62
C ALA A 65 11.76 2.62 3.26
N LEU A 66 11.85 2.81 4.58
CA LEU A 66 11.06 3.82 5.30
C LEU A 66 11.38 5.24 4.79
N LYS A 67 12.65 5.59 4.62
CA LYS A 67 13.07 6.88 4.04
C LYS A 67 12.56 7.10 2.62
N PHE A 68 12.49 6.04 1.82
CA PHE A 68 11.91 6.10 0.48
C PHE A 68 10.39 6.36 0.55
N LEU A 69 9.67 5.60 1.38
CA LEU A 69 8.23 5.73 1.54
C LEU A 69 7.81 7.11 2.09
N GLU A 70 8.60 7.70 2.98
CA GLU A 70 8.40 9.06 3.49
C GLU A 70 8.50 10.15 2.41
N LYS A 71 9.17 9.85 1.28
CA LYS A 71 9.31 10.76 0.13
C LYS A 71 8.32 10.45 -1.00
N TYR A 72 7.72 9.26 -0.99
CA TYR A 72 6.85 8.81 -2.07
C TYR A 72 5.45 9.42 -1.93
N ARG A 73 5.20 10.46 -2.72
CA ARG A 73 3.94 11.23 -2.65
C ARG A 73 2.71 10.44 -3.08
N TRP A 74 2.81 9.49 -4.01
CA TRP A 74 1.62 8.87 -4.64
C TRP A 74 1.02 7.73 -3.82
N SER A 75 0.88 7.94 -2.50
CA SER A 75 0.34 6.99 -1.54
C SER A 75 -0.31 7.74 -0.38
N SER A 76 -1.34 7.15 0.23
CA SER A 76 -1.94 7.67 1.47
C SER A 76 -1.10 7.37 2.71
N HIS A 77 0.00 6.60 2.58
CA HIS A 77 0.92 6.25 3.67
C HIS A 77 1.33 7.48 4.51
N LEU A 78 1.73 8.58 3.85
CA LEU A 78 2.13 9.82 4.52
C LEU A 78 1.02 10.38 5.40
N ASP A 79 -0.23 10.37 4.92
CA ASP A 79 -1.35 10.91 5.66
C ASP A 79 -1.68 10.08 6.93
N TYR A 80 -1.39 8.78 6.91
CA TYR A 80 -1.47 7.87 8.06
C TYR A 80 -0.26 7.97 9.00
N LEU A 81 0.88 8.46 8.50
CA LEU A 81 2.01 8.92 9.33
C LEU A 81 1.79 10.34 9.90
N GLY A 82 0.62 10.95 9.67
CA GLY A 82 0.30 12.30 10.15
C GLY A 82 0.87 13.43 9.29
N ILE A 83 1.55 13.12 8.20
CA ILE A 83 2.12 14.08 7.25
C ILE A 83 1.05 14.41 6.20
N LYS A 84 0.62 15.67 6.10
CA LYS A 84 -0.40 16.08 5.12
C LYS A 84 0.10 15.84 3.70
N ASN A 85 -0.61 15.01 2.94
CA ASN A 85 -0.33 14.75 1.54
C ASN A 85 -1.58 14.90 0.66
N PHE A 86 -2.57 14.02 0.84
CA PHE A 86 -3.88 14.12 0.17
C PHE A 86 -5.06 14.06 1.15
N PRO A 87 -5.09 14.90 2.20
CA PRO A 87 -6.07 14.78 3.28
C PRO A 87 -7.52 15.01 2.82
N SER A 88 -7.75 15.69 1.69
CA SER A 88 -9.09 15.90 1.12
C SER A 88 -9.61 14.73 0.29
N LEU A 89 -8.75 13.77 -0.08
CA LEU A 89 -9.10 12.63 -0.94
C LEU A 89 -9.35 11.35 -0.15
N ILE A 90 -9.02 11.32 1.14
CA ILE A 90 -9.06 10.11 1.96
C ILE A 90 -9.83 10.30 3.27
N THR A 91 -10.47 9.23 3.73
CA THR A 91 -11.06 9.16 5.07
C THR A 91 -10.14 8.38 6.00
N LYS A 92 -9.59 9.04 7.03
CA LYS A 92 -8.58 8.43 7.91
C LYS A 92 -9.13 7.85 9.20
N LYS A 93 -10.32 8.30 9.63
CA LYS A 93 -10.87 8.04 10.97
C LYS A 93 -10.86 6.55 11.31
N PHE A 94 -11.49 5.73 10.47
CA PHE A 94 -11.60 4.29 10.69
C PHE A 94 -10.23 3.59 10.81
N LEU A 95 -9.33 3.84 9.86
CA LEU A 95 -7.99 3.23 9.88
C LEU A 95 -7.17 3.69 11.10
N LEU A 96 -7.21 4.98 11.42
CA LEU A 96 -6.48 5.49 12.58
C LEU A 96 -7.07 4.93 13.88
N GLU A 97 -8.40 4.82 14.01
CA GLU A 97 -9.02 4.15 15.16
C GLU A 97 -8.59 2.68 15.25
N PHE A 98 -8.62 1.95 14.13
CA PHE A 98 -8.18 0.55 14.05
C PHE A 98 -6.73 0.34 14.51
N PHE A 99 -5.83 1.25 14.14
CA PHE A 99 -4.41 1.18 14.51
C PHE A 99 -4.05 1.90 15.80
N ASN A 100 -5.02 2.40 16.59
CA ASN A 100 -4.77 3.21 17.79
C ASN A 100 -3.95 4.49 17.53
N GLY A 101 -4.27 5.18 16.43
CA GLY A 101 -3.69 6.45 16.01
C GLY A 101 -2.47 6.31 15.11
N THR A 102 -1.89 7.47 14.78
CA THR A 102 -0.72 7.59 13.89
C THR A 102 0.48 6.77 14.38
N GLU A 103 0.80 6.84 15.67
CA GLU A 103 1.94 6.11 16.24
C GLU A 103 1.72 4.61 16.24
N GLY A 104 0.50 4.15 16.52
CA GLY A 104 0.16 2.73 16.48
C GLY A 104 0.20 2.18 15.05
N TYR A 105 -0.27 2.96 14.06
CA TYR A 105 -0.12 2.62 12.64
C TYR A 105 1.37 2.51 12.26
N LYS A 106 2.16 3.52 12.61
CA LYS A 106 3.59 3.58 12.30
C LYS A 106 4.33 2.37 12.89
N LYS A 107 4.10 2.07 14.18
CA LYS A 107 4.68 0.92 14.84
C LYS A 107 4.28 -0.38 14.15
N PHE A 108 2.98 -0.57 13.88
CA PHE A 108 2.48 -1.77 13.21
C PHE A 108 3.10 -1.96 11.83
N PHE A 109 3.17 -0.89 11.03
CA PHE A 109 3.76 -0.94 9.68
C PHE A 109 5.24 -1.33 9.71
N ILE A 110 6.03 -0.77 10.64
CA ILE A 110 7.45 -1.09 10.80
C ILE A 110 7.61 -2.55 11.24
N ASP A 111 6.85 -2.99 12.24
CA ASP A 111 6.88 -4.37 12.74
C ASP A 111 6.48 -5.36 11.63
N TRP A 112 5.48 -5.00 10.81
CA TRP A 112 5.05 -5.78 9.66
C TRP A 112 6.16 -5.88 8.60
N LEU A 113 6.83 -4.78 8.27
CA LEU A 113 7.92 -4.78 7.29
C LEU A 113 9.13 -5.61 7.76
N GLN A 114 9.43 -5.55 9.06
CA GLN A 114 10.45 -6.39 9.71
C GLN A 114 10.15 -7.89 9.66
N GLN A 115 8.88 -8.26 9.57
CA GLN A 115 8.44 -9.66 9.58
C GLN A 115 7.94 -10.14 8.21
N TYR A 116 7.97 -9.27 7.18
CA TYR A 116 7.37 -9.56 5.87
C TYR A 116 7.91 -10.86 5.26
N GLY A 117 9.24 -11.04 5.24
CA GLY A 117 9.87 -12.21 4.64
C GLY A 117 9.53 -13.52 5.34
N LYS A 118 9.16 -13.47 6.63
CA LYS A 118 8.72 -14.66 7.39
C LYS A 118 7.27 -15.05 7.13
N ASN A 119 6.47 -14.12 6.60
CA ASN A 119 5.02 -14.28 6.44
C ASN A 119 4.61 -14.24 4.96
N ILE A 120 5.55 -14.34 4.03
CA ILE A 120 5.36 -14.12 2.59
C ILE A 120 4.23 -14.98 2.03
N ASP A 121 4.20 -16.26 2.37
CA ASP A 121 3.22 -17.22 1.87
C ASP A 121 1.83 -16.87 2.39
N SER A 122 1.73 -16.61 3.70
CA SER A 122 0.47 -16.18 4.32
C SER A 122 -0.06 -14.86 3.75
N ILE A 123 0.82 -13.96 3.28
CA ILE A 123 0.41 -12.68 2.71
C ILE A 123 -0.09 -12.85 1.27
N GLN A 124 0.55 -13.73 0.48
CA GLN A 124 0.12 -14.01 -0.89
C GLN A 124 -1.30 -14.61 -0.91
N ASP A 125 -1.57 -15.56 -0.02
CA ASP A 125 -2.90 -16.18 0.12
C ASP A 125 -4.00 -15.17 0.47
N LEU A 126 -3.65 -14.14 1.25
CA LEU A 126 -4.59 -13.12 1.72
C LEU A 126 -4.90 -12.03 0.68
N VAL A 127 -4.00 -11.78 -0.28
CA VAL A 127 -4.07 -10.66 -1.22
C VAL A 127 -4.43 -11.10 -2.64
N ILE A 128 -4.02 -12.30 -3.07
CA ILE A 128 -4.20 -12.73 -4.46
C ILE A 128 -5.42 -13.63 -4.65
N GLY A 129 -5.92 -14.26 -3.57
CA GLY A 129 -6.97 -15.28 -3.65
C GLY A 129 -6.43 -16.53 -4.36
N GLY A 130 -6.70 -17.71 -3.79
CA GLY A 130 -6.34 -19.00 -4.39
C GLY A 130 -6.90 -19.19 -5.80
#